data_AF-A0A3D3JPG7-F1
#
_entry.id   AF-A0A3D3JPG7-F1
#
_cell.length_a   1.000
_cell.length_b   1.000
_cell.length_c   1.000
_cell.angle_alpha   90.00
_cell.angle_beta   90.00
_cell.angle_gamma   90.00
#
_symmetry.space_group_name_H-M   'P 1'
#
loop_
_entity.id
_entity.type
_entity.pdbx_description
1 polymer ?
#
loop_
_entity_poly.entity_id
_entity_poly.type
_entity_poly.pdbx_seq_one_letter_code
_entity_poly.pdbx_strand_id
1 'polypeptide(L)'
;MESLKLADLRSALIRQEETIIFSMIERAQFCHNPPIYEPGAIAIPDFDGSFSDYLLQQTEHIHARVRRYTSPDEHAFFGDLPEPILPSLAYPARILDTDINVNDRIRQIYRANILPAICPPGDDGHYGSSATCDVACLQALSKRIHYGKYVAECKYQAETGPYTELVVADDRAGILDRLTKPEVEDAVLERVRHKAAAYGRDISDESAGGGDLDPTAIQTMYRDYIIPLTKDVEIDYLMLRAHT
;
A
#
# COMPACT_ATOMS: atom_id res chain seq x y z
N MET A 1 13.15 15.56 16.32
CA MET A 1 12.72 15.09 15.00
C MET A 1 13.13 16.14 13.98
N GLU A 2 13.64 15.73 12.82
CA GLU A 2 13.95 16.68 11.73
C GLU A 2 12.65 17.33 11.19
N SER A 3 12.75 18.56 10.71
CA SER A 3 11.60 19.24 10.09
C SER A 3 11.21 18.55 8.78
N LEU A 4 9.91 18.30 8.62
CA LEU A 4 9.34 17.63 7.45
C LEU A 4 8.13 18.40 6.94
N LYS A 5 8.10 18.72 5.65
CA LYS A 5 6.99 19.43 5.00
C LYS A 5 6.34 18.56 3.93
N LEU A 6 5.05 18.78 3.67
CA LEU A 6 4.32 18.06 2.61
C LEU A 6 4.98 18.22 1.22
N ALA A 7 5.62 19.37 0.98
CA ALA A 7 6.37 19.61 -0.26
C ALA A 7 7.52 18.60 -0.45
N ASP A 8 8.17 18.18 0.63
CA ASP A 8 9.27 17.20 0.63
C ASP A 8 8.76 15.79 0.27
N LEU A 9 7.49 15.49 0.57
CA LEU A 9 6.88 14.19 0.33
C LEU A 9 6.24 14.07 -1.06
N ARG A 10 5.93 15.19 -1.71
CA ARG A 10 5.10 15.22 -2.94
C ARG A 10 5.63 14.30 -4.03
N SER A 11 6.93 14.35 -4.30
CA SER A 11 7.55 13.49 -5.33
C SER A 11 7.45 12.01 -4.98
N ALA A 12 7.68 11.65 -3.72
CA ALA A 12 7.57 10.26 -3.25
C ALA A 12 6.13 9.74 -3.37
N LEU A 13 5.13 10.53 -2.95
CA LEU A 13 3.72 10.17 -3.06
C LEU A 13 3.26 9.98 -4.50
N ILE A 14 3.71 10.84 -5.43
CA ILE A 14 3.42 10.72 -6.87
C ILE A 14 4.03 9.43 -7.44
N ARG A 15 5.26 9.10 -7.07
CA ARG A 15 5.93 7.88 -7.54
C ARG A 15 5.29 6.61 -6.99
N GLN A 16 4.88 6.62 -5.72
CA GLN A 16 4.14 5.51 -5.12
C GLN A 16 2.78 5.31 -5.78
N GLU A 17 2.10 6.40 -6.14
CA GLU A 17 0.86 6.36 -6.91
C GLU A 17 1.05 5.67 -8.28
N GLU A 18 2.09 6.06 -9.03
CA GLU A 18 2.42 5.42 -10.31
C GLU A 18 2.78 3.94 -10.13
N THR A 19 3.55 3.61 -9.08
CA THR A 19 3.93 2.22 -8.78
C THR A 19 2.69 1.35 -8.54
N ILE A 20 1.69 1.85 -7.81
CA ILE A 20 0.42 1.14 -7.61
C ILE A 20 -0.29 0.93 -8.95
N ILE A 21 -0.44 2.00 -9.75
CA ILE A 21 -1.15 1.91 -11.03
C ILE A 21 -0.51 0.85 -11.94
N PHE A 22 0.81 0.89 -12.13
CA PHE A 22 1.51 -0.10 -12.95
C PHE A 22 1.39 -1.51 -12.37
N SER A 23 1.54 -1.69 -11.06
CA SER A 23 1.39 -3.03 -10.44
C SER A 23 0.00 -3.63 -10.69
N MET A 24 -1.05 -2.81 -10.64
CA MET A 24 -2.42 -3.26 -10.91
C MET A 24 -2.64 -3.58 -12.39
N ILE A 25 -2.09 -2.77 -13.31
CA ILE A 25 -2.15 -3.04 -14.76
C ILE A 25 -1.48 -4.38 -15.09
N GLU A 26 -0.31 -4.64 -14.51
CA GLU A 26 0.40 -5.91 -14.69
C GLU A 26 -0.40 -7.08 -14.11
N ARG A 27 -1.00 -6.92 -12.91
CA ARG A 27 -1.82 -7.98 -12.31
C ARG A 27 -3.08 -8.28 -13.14
N ALA A 28 -3.68 -7.26 -13.74
CA ALA A 28 -4.89 -7.37 -14.55
C ALA A 28 -4.69 -8.14 -15.87
N GLN A 29 -3.44 -8.41 -16.27
CA GLN A 29 -3.14 -9.26 -17.43
C GLN A 29 -3.48 -10.74 -17.22
N PHE A 30 -3.73 -11.15 -15.98
CA PHE A 30 -4.07 -12.52 -15.61
C PHE A 30 -5.47 -12.62 -15.00
N CYS A 31 -6.11 -13.76 -15.17
CA CYS A 31 -7.34 -14.11 -14.47
C CYS A 31 -7.16 -14.05 -12.94
N HIS A 32 -8.28 -14.11 -12.23
CA HIS A 32 -8.29 -14.15 -10.77
C HIS A 32 -7.43 -15.33 -10.23
N ASN A 33 -7.44 -16.49 -10.88
CA ASN A 33 -6.64 -17.66 -10.48
C ASN A 33 -6.87 -18.10 -9.01
N PRO A 34 -8.12 -18.42 -8.61
CA PRO A 34 -8.46 -18.77 -7.22
C PRO A 34 -7.52 -19.76 -6.49
N PRO A 35 -7.00 -20.83 -7.14
CA PRO A 35 -6.17 -21.81 -6.44
C PRO A 35 -4.94 -21.23 -5.72
N ILE A 36 -4.40 -20.09 -6.17
CA ILE A 36 -3.21 -19.51 -5.52
C ILE A 36 -3.50 -18.88 -4.16
N TYR A 37 -4.78 -18.62 -3.85
CA TYR A 37 -5.23 -17.99 -2.61
C TYR A 37 -5.77 -18.99 -1.59
N GLU A 38 -5.98 -20.23 -1.99
CA GLU A 38 -6.54 -21.30 -1.18
C GLU A 38 -5.42 -22.15 -0.54
N PRO A 39 -5.36 -22.24 0.81
CA PRO A 39 -4.39 -23.11 1.48
C PRO A 39 -4.54 -24.58 1.03
N GLY A 40 -3.42 -25.20 0.65
CA GLY A 40 -3.38 -26.60 0.21
C GLY A 40 -3.93 -26.88 -1.20
N ALA A 41 -4.47 -25.90 -1.92
CA ALA A 41 -4.91 -26.08 -3.31
C ALA A 41 -3.73 -26.32 -4.26
N ILE A 42 -2.58 -25.71 -3.97
CA ILE A 42 -1.29 -26.01 -4.58
C ILE A 42 -0.41 -26.62 -3.49
N ALA A 43 0.10 -27.83 -3.71
CA ALA A 43 0.97 -28.51 -2.77
C ALA A 43 2.36 -27.84 -2.75
N ILE A 44 2.76 -27.33 -1.59
CA ILE A 44 4.06 -26.70 -1.36
C ILE A 44 4.78 -27.48 -0.26
N PRO A 45 6.01 -27.99 -0.51
CA PRO A 45 6.76 -28.70 0.51
C PRO A 45 6.95 -27.84 1.77
N ASP A 46 6.69 -28.43 2.93
CA ASP A 46 6.90 -27.83 4.26
C ASP A 46 6.19 -26.48 4.49
N PHE A 47 5.04 -26.25 3.82
CA PHE A 47 4.26 -25.02 3.98
C PHE A 47 2.75 -25.28 3.90
N ASP A 48 2.01 -24.89 4.95
CA ASP A 48 0.57 -25.17 5.09
C ASP A 48 -0.35 -24.05 4.58
N GLY A 49 0.20 -22.96 4.02
CA GLY A 49 -0.56 -21.80 3.56
C GLY A 49 -0.93 -21.84 2.06
N SER A 50 -1.43 -20.70 1.57
CA SER A 50 -1.71 -20.51 0.13
C SER A 50 -0.43 -20.23 -0.67
N PHE A 51 -0.42 -20.49 -1.97
CA PHE A 51 0.73 -20.20 -2.84
C PHE A 51 1.10 -18.70 -2.86
N SER A 52 0.09 -17.83 -2.81
CA SER A 52 0.28 -16.38 -2.67
C SER A 52 0.95 -16.01 -1.34
N ASP A 53 0.56 -16.63 -0.22
CA ASP A 53 1.21 -16.38 1.08
C ASP A 53 2.64 -16.91 1.11
N TYR A 54 2.88 -18.10 0.53
CA TYR A 54 4.22 -18.66 0.41
C TYR A 54 5.16 -17.69 -0.33
N LEU A 55 4.76 -17.25 -1.53
CA LEU A 55 5.62 -16.40 -2.35
C LEU A 55 5.88 -15.04 -1.68
N LEU A 56 4.85 -14.46 -1.05
CA LEU A 56 5.01 -13.22 -0.30
C LEU A 56 5.99 -13.41 0.85
N GLN A 57 5.78 -14.43 1.71
CA GLN A 57 6.64 -14.70 2.86
C GLN A 57 8.10 -14.95 2.45
N GLN A 58 8.34 -15.75 1.41
CA GLN A 58 9.69 -16.01 0.91
C GLN A 58 10.35 -14.74 0.34
N THR A 59 9.57 -13.89 -0.33
CA THR A 59 10.06 -12.59 -0.80
C THR A 59 10.43 -11.67 0.37
N GLU A 60 9.61 -11.64 1.42
CA GLU A 60 9.92 -10.87 2.63
C GLU A 60 11.19 -11.37 3.31
N HIS A 61 11.42 -12.69 3.37
CA HIS A 61 12.66 -13.25 3.90
C HIS A 61 13.89 -12.76 3.13
N ILE A 62 13.83 -12.77 1.79
CA ILE A 62 14.93 -12.26 0.95
C ILE A 62 15.15 -10.76 1.21
N HIS A 63 14.08 -9.98 1.25
CA HIS A 63 14.13 -8.53 1.44
C HIS A 63 14.59 -8.12 2.85
N ALA A 64 14.22 -8.88 3.88
CA ALA A 64 14.67 -8.65 5.26
C ALA A 64 16.19 -8.76 5.38
N ARG A 65 16.78 -9.78 4.73
CA ARG A 65 18.24 -9.96 4.72
C ARG A 65 18.99 -8.75 4.15
N VAL A 66 18.38 -8.01 3.22
CA VAL A 66 18.96 -6.80 2.63
C VAL A 66 18.47 -5.50 3.28
N ARG A 67 17.95 -5.58 4.52
CA ARG A 67 17.51 -4.45 5.37
C ARG A 67 16.27 -3.71 4.89
N ARG A 68 15.42 -4.31 4.06
CA ARG A 68 14.21 -3.63 3.59
C ARG A 68 13.34 -3.14 4.75
N TYR A 69 13.01 -4.03 5.67
CA TYR A 69 12.10 -3.77 6.78
C TYR A 69 12.75 -3.10 8.00
N THR A 70 14.03 -2.72 7.91
CA THR A 70 14.61 -1.75 8.86
C THR A 70 14.30 -0.31 8.44
N SER A 71 13.81 -0.12 7.22
CA SER A 71 13.39 1.20 6.72
C SER A 71 12.06 1.60 7.36
N PRO A 72 11.92 2.85 7.85
CA PRO A 72 10.70 3.32 8.50
C PRO A 72 9.44 3.35 7.59
N ASP A 73 9.62 3.28 6.28
CA ASP A 73 8.56 3.30 5.27
C ASP A 73 8.26 1.92 4.64
N GLU A 74 8.84 0.84 5.16
CA GLU A 74 8.60 -0.54 4.69
C GLU A 74 8.05 -1.41 5.82
N HIS A 75 6.90 -2.04 5.58
CA HIS A 75 6.18 -2.84 6.59
C HIS A 75 5.99 -4.25 6.06
N ALA A 76 6.43 -5.25 6.82
CA ALA A 76 6.26 -6.65 6.45
C ALA A 76 4.84 -7.16 6.71
N PHE A 77 4.36 -8.08 5.90
CA PHE A 77 3.09 -8.78 6.08
C PHE A 77 3.21 -9.94 7.07
N PHE A 78 4.41 -10.49 7.26
CA PHE A 78 4.70 -11.58 8.19
C PHE A 78 5.78 -11.19 9.20
N GLY A 79 5.66 -11.69 10.44
CA GLY A 79 6.49 -11.27 11.58
C GLY A 79 7.76 -12.09 11.84
N ASP A 80 7.90 -13.27 11.22
CA ASP A 80 9.08 -14.14 11.38
C ASP A 80 10.10 -13.83 10.27
N LEU A 81 10.89 -12.76 10.46
CA LEU A 81 11.85 -12.29 9.46
C LEU A 81 13.29 -12.60 9.88
N PRO A 82 14.16 -13.01 8.94
CA PRO A 82 15.56 -13.26 9.23
C PRO A 82 16.34 -11.96 9.49
N GLU A 83 17.39 -12.07 10.30
CA GLU A 83 18.32 -10.96 10.56
C GLU A 83 19.00 -10.45 9.27
N PRO A 84 19.23 -9.13 9.14
CA PRO A 84 19.95 -8.57 8.02
C PRO A 84 21.41 -9.06 7.91
N ILE A 85 21.86 -9.32 6.68
CA ILE A 85 23.27 -9.66 6.40
C ILE A 85 24.14 -8.42 6.12
N LEU A 86 23.51 -7.26 5.98
CA LEU A 86 24.18 -5.98 5.75
C LEU A 86 24.29 -5.21 7.08
N PRO A 87 25.34 -4.38 7.28
CA PRO A 87 25.48 -3.55 8.47
C PRO A 87 24.26 -2.63 8.68
N SER A 88 23.91 -2.27 9.92
CA SER A 88 22.78 -1.37 10.17
C SER A 88 22.91 -0.03 9.43
N LEU A 89 21.80 0.49 8.92
CA LEU A 89 21.72 1.81 8.30
C LEU A 89 20.96 2.75 9.24
N ALA A 90 21.56 3.90 9.58
CA ALA A 90 20.87 4.93 10.35
C ALA A 90 19.98 5.75 9.44
N TYR A 91 18.67 5.73 9.70
CA TYR A 91 17.71 6.59 9.04
C TYR A 91 17.54 7.91 9.80
N PRO A 92 17.34 9.04 9.11
CA PRO A 92 17.02 10.29 9.77
C PRO A 92 15.72 10.15 10.59
N ALA A 93 15.74 10.58 11.85
CA ALA A 93 14.58 10.55 12.74
C ALA A 93 13.56 11.63 12.34
N ARG A 94 12.79 11.32 11.28
CA ARG A 94 11.78 12.19 10.66
C ARG A 94 10.35 11.89 11.09
N ILE A 95 10.10 10.71 11.61
CA ILE A 95 8.83 10.29 12.20
C ILE A 95 9.10 9.56 13.53
N LEU A 96 8.08 9.37 14.36
CA LEU A 96 8.17 8.48 15.51
C LEU A 96 8.37 7.03 15.07
N ASP A 97 9.20 6.32 15.83
CA ASP A 97 9.28 4.87 15.74
C ASP A 97 8.01 4.27 16.38
N THR A 98 7.24 3.52 15.58
CA THR A 98 5.90 3.02 15.94
C THR A 98 5.67 1.65 15.33
N ASP A 99 4.93 0.81 16.04
CA ASP A 99 4.52 -0.53 15.61
C ASP A 99 3.25 -0.54 14.72
N ILE A 100 2.71 0.64 14.38
CA ILE A 100 1.54 0.77 13.49
C ILE A 100 1.80 0.03 12.17
N ASN A 101 1.07 -1.05 11.96
CA ASN A 101 1.10 -1.86 10.75
C ASN A 101 -0.30 -2.40 10.45
N VAL A 102 -0.92 -1.93 9.36
CA VAL A 102 -2.27 -2.32 8.92
C VAL A 102 -2.25 -3.33 7.77
N ASN A 103 -1.12 -4.01 7.54
CA ASN A 103 -0.93 -4.95 6.43
C ASN A 103 -1.97 -6.08 6.38
N ASP A 104 -2.47 -6.57 7.51
CA ASP A 104 -3.53 -7.58 7.52
C ASP A 104 -4.82 -7.05 6.86
N ARG A 105 -5.20 -5.81 7.17
CA ARG A 105 -6.36 -5.15 6.54
C ARG A 105 -6.10 -4.89 5.06
N ILE A 106 -4.89 -4.47 4.69
CA ILE A 106 -4.48 -4.28 3.29
C ILE A 106 -4.61 -5.59 2.51
N ARG A 107 -4.07 -6.69 3.04
CA ARG A 107 -4.14 -8.01 2.40
C ARG A 107 -5.56 -8.50 2.26
N GLN A 108 -6.40 -8.32 3.29
CA GLN A 108 -7.81 -8.67 3.25
C GLN A 108 -8.56 -7.91 2.15
N ILE A 109 -8.42 -6.58 2.12
CA ILE A 109 -9.07 -5.73 1.12
C ILE A 109 -8.56 -6.02 -0.29
N TYR A 110 -7.25 -6.26 -0.42
CA TYR A 110 -6.66 -6.62 -1.70
C TYR A 110 -7.32 -7.88 -2.28
N ARG A 111 -7.45 -8.93 -1.46
CA ARG A 111 -8.08 -10.19 -1.89
C ARG A 111 -9.59 -10.09 -2.08
N ALA A 112 -10.29 -9.46 -1.16
CA ALA A 112 -11.76 -9.45 -1.16
C ALA A 112 -12.38 -8.43 -2.09
N ASN A 113 -11.68 -7.32 -2.38
CA ASN A 113 -12.25 -6.17 -3.07
C ASN A 113 -11.46 -5.75 -4.31
N ILE A 114 -10.13 -5.69 -4.24
CA ILE A 114 -9.30 -5.17 -5.33
C ILE A 114 -9.14 -6.22 -6.43
N LEU A 115 -8.72 -7.45 -6.10
CA LEU A 115 -8.50 -8.52 -7.08
C LEU A 115 -9.74 -8.81 -7.95
N PRO A 116 -10.95 -8.99 -7.39
CA PRO A 116 -12.16 -9.23 -8.19
C PRO A 116 -12.56 -8.05 -9.08
N ALA A 117 -12.12 -6.83 -8.74
CA ALA A 117 -12.44 -5.63 -9.51
C ALA A 117 -11.49 -5.41 -10.69
N ILE A 118 -10.24 -5.90 -10.60
CA ILE A 118 -9.21 -5.65 -11.62
C ILE A 118 -8.90 -6.89 -12.48
N CYS A 119 -9.20 -8.09 -12.01
CA CYS A 119 -8.89 -9.34 -12.72
C CYS A 119 -10.15 -9.95 -13.33
N PRO A 120 -10.10 -10.46 -14.58
CA PRO A 120 -11.18 -11.29 -15.11
C PRO A 120 -11.43 -12.51 -14.21
N PRO A 121 -12.69 -12.93 -14.00
CA PRO A 121 -12.97 -14.15 -13.26
C PRO A 121 -12.46 -15.36 -14.04
N GLY A 122 -12.05 -16.41 -13.33
CA GLY A 122 -11.61 -17.67 -13.93
C GLY A 122 -10.19 -18.04 -13.54
N ASP A 123 -9.67 -19.00 -14.29
CA ASP A 123 -8.36 -19.61 -14.09
C ASP A 123 -7.68 -19.77 -15.45
N ASP A 124 -6.57 -19.06 -15.64
CA ASP A 124 -5.74 -19.14 -16.85
C ASP A 124 -4.45 -19.94 -16.64
N GLY A 125 -4.25 -20.52 -15.44
CA GLY A 125 -3.08 -21.32 -15.08
C GLY A 125 -1.79 -20.52 -14.83
N HIS A 126 -1.78 -19.19 -14.96
CA HIS A 126 -0.59 -18.35 -14.78
C HIS A 126 -0.28 -18.04 -13.30
N TYR A 127 -0.34 -19.06 -12.43
CA TYR A 127 -0.23 -18.93 -10.97
C TYR A 127 1.02 -18.19 -10.50
N GLY A 128 2.18 -18.53 -11.06
CA GLY A 128 3.46 -17.91 -10.72
C GLY A 128 3.49 -16.42 -11.05
N SER A 129 3.00 -16.05 -12.23
CA SER A 129 2.93 -14.65 -12.66
C SER A 129 1.94 -13.86 -11.80
N SER A 130 0.74 -14.39 -11.57
CA SER A 130 -0.27 -13.76 -10.72
C SER A 130 0.26 -13.52 -9.30
N ALA A 131 0.82 -14.55 -8.66
CA ALA A 131 1.35 -14.41 -7.30
C ALA A 131 2.53 -13.42 -7.24
N THR A 132 3.38 -13.37 -8.27
CA THR A 132 4.49 -12.40 -8.34
C THR A 132 3.97 -10.96 -8.46
N CYS A 133 2.95 -10.74 -9.31
CA CYS A 133 2.27 -9.46 -9.41
C CYS A 133 1.55 -9.08 -8.10
N ASP A 134 0.96 -10.05 -7.39
CA ASP A 134 0.31 -9.83 -6.10
C ASP A 134 1.31 -9.30 -5.06
N VAL A 135 2.52 -9.86 -5.00
CA VAL A 135 3.59 -9.37 -4.11
C VAL A 135 3.93 -7.91 -4.40
N ALA A 136 4.09 -7.55 -5.68
CA ALA A 136 4.35 -6.17 -6.08
C ALA A 136 3.20 -5.22 -5.69
N CYS A 137 1.95 -5.64 -5.94
CA CYS A 137 0.76 -4.88 -5.56
C CYS A 137 0.70 -4.65 -4.03
N LEU A 138 0.84 -5.71 -3.24
CA LEU A 138 0.75 -5.65 -1.79
C LEU A 138 1.85 -4.77 -1.18
N GLN A 139 3.09 -4.88 -1.67
CA GLN A 139 4.19 -4.03 -1.23
C GLN A 139 3.97 -2.56 -1.59
N ALA A 140 3.48 -2.28 -2.81
CA ALA A 140 3.18 -0.92 -3.26
C ALA A 140 2.04 -0.28 -2.43
N LEU A 141 0.97 -1.04 -2.17
CA LEU A 141 -0.14 -0.62 -1.33
C LEU A 141 0.33 -0.37 0.11
N SER A 142 1.06 -1.31 0.70
CA SER A 142 1.60 -1.19 2.05
C SER A 142 2.43 0.07 2.21
N LYS A 143 3.40 0.28 1.32
CA LYS A 143 4.24 1.48 1.35
C LYS A 143 3.42 2.76 1.26
N ARG A 144 2.47 2.84 0.32
CA ARG A 144 1.66 4.05 0.11
C ARG A 144 0.75 4.38 1.28
N ILE A 145 0.12 3.36 1.85
CA ILE A 145 -0.83 3.53 2.96
C ILE A 145 -0.06 3.91 4.23
N HIS A 146 1.03 3.20 4.54
CA HIS A 146 1.85 3.51 5.70
C HIS A 146 2.65 4.81 5.58
N TYR A 147 2.85 5.31 4.36
CA TYR A 147 3.38 6.67 4.15
C TYR A 147 2.49 7.76 4.79
N GLY A 148 1.24 7.42 5.17
CA GLY A 148 0.40 8.22 6.06
C GLY A 148 1.13 8.69 7.32
N LYS A 149 2.05 7.91 7.90
CA LYS A 149 2.87 8.33 9.06
C LYS A 149 3.65 9.63 8.78
N TYR A 150 4.27 9.73 7.60
CA TYR A 150 5.01 10.94 7.18
C TYR A 150 4.07 12.11 6.89
N VAL A 151 2.91 11.84 6.30
CA VAL A 151 1.89 12.87 6.02
C VAL A 151 1.34 13.43 7.32
N ALA A 152 1.03 12.56 8.29
CA ALA A 152 0.59 12.93 9.62
C ALA A 152 1.63 13.76 10.37
N GLU A 153 2.90 13.37 10.33
CA GLU A 153 3.97 14.16 10.96
C GLU A 153 4.09 15.55 10.34
N CYS A 154 4.01 15.68 9.00
CA CYS A 154 3.99 17.00 8.35
C CYS A 154 2.85 17.87 8.86
N LYS A 155 1.64 17.31 8.97
CA LYS A 155 0.44 18.01 9.43
C LYS A 155 0.56 18.40 10.91
N TYR A 156 1.08 17.50 11.74
CA TYR A 156 1.33 17.75 13.16
C TYR A 156 2.34 18.87 13.38
N GLN A 157 3.45 18.87 12.64
CA GLN A 157 4.46 19.93 12.73
C GLN A 157 3.93 21.29 12.26
N ALA A 158 3.01 21.31 11.30
CA ALA A 158 2.39 22.55 10.82
C ALA A 158 1.37 23.14 11.80
N GLU A 159 0.62 22.30 12.52
CA GLU A 159 -0.51 22.71 13.38
C GLU A 159 -0.51 21.96 14.72
N THR A 160 0.62 22.00 15.44
CA THR A 160 0.84 21.18 16.65
C THR A 160 -0.24 21.35 17.72
N GLY A 161 -0.63 22.59 18.05
CA GLY A 161 -1.60 22.89 19.10
C GLY A 161 -2.96 22.20 18.85
N PRO A 162 -3.64 22.49 17.73
CA PRO A 162 -4.94 21.87 17.42
C PRO A 162 -4.93 20.34 17.39
N TYR A 163 -3.89 19.70 16.83
CA TYR A 163 -3.80 18.23 16.87
C TYR A 163 -3.57 17.71 18.29
N THR A 164 -2.77 18.41 19.11
CA THR A 164 -2.54 18.03 20.51
C THR A 164 -3.84 18.08 21.32
N GLU A 165 -4.65 19.12 21.15
CA GLU A 165 -5.95 19.26 21.82
C GLU A 165 -6.90 18.11 21.49
N LEU A 166 -7.00 17.76 20.20
CA LEU A 166 -7.84 16.65 19.74
C LEU A 166 -7.37 15.29 20.29
N VAL A 167 -6.05 15.05 20.31
CA VAL A 167 -5.50 13.79 20.84
C VAL A 167 -5.69 13.69 22.36
N VAL A 168 -5.48 14.77 23.10
CA VAL A 168 -5.72 14.80 24.57
C VAL A 168 -7.20 14.52 24.90
N ALA A 169 -8.12 14.94 24.03
CA ALA A 169 -9.54 14.67 24.15
C ALA A 169 -9.96 13.26 23.65
N ASP A 170 -9.02 12.46 23.14
CA ASP A 170 -9.29 11.18 22.44
C ASP A 170 -10.29 11.33 21.27
N ASP A 171 -10.31 12.51 20.64
CA ASP A 171 -11.28 12.87 19.60
C ASP A 171 -10.81 12.44 18.21
N ARG A 172 -10.84 11.14 17.97
CA ARG A 172 -10.47 10.55 16.67
C ARG A 172 -11.34 11.06 15.52
N ALA A 173 -12.60 11.39 15.78
CA ALA A 173 -13.52 11.94 14.78
C ALA A 173 -13.11 13.36 14.39
N GLY A 174 -12.80 14.21 15.38
CA GLY A 174 -12.28 15.56 15.13
C GLY A 174 -10.93 15.55 14.41
N ILE A 175 -10.07 14.56 14.68
CA ILE A 175 -8.83 14.36 13.89
C ILE A 175 -9.19 14.03 12.44
N LEU A 176 -10.08 13.07 12.19
CA LEU A 176 -10.49 12.68 10.84
C LEU A 176 -11.08 13.87 10.06
N ASP A 177 -11.95 14.65 10.69
CA ASP A 177 -12.56 15.84 10.09
C ASP A 177 -11.48 16.88 9.73
N ARG A 178 -10.49 17.06 10.60
CA ARG A 178 -9.38 17.99 10.36
C ARG A 178 -8.45 17.51 9.24
N LEU A 179 -8.20 16.20 9.16
CA LEU A 179 -7.37 15.57 8.12
C LEU A 179 -8.03 15.62 6.74
N THR A 180 -9.37 15.58 6.69
CA THR A 180 -10.16 15.49 5.47
C THR A 180 -10.16 16.84 4.75
N LYS A 181 -9.71 16.81 3.50
CA LYS A 181 -9.69 17.97 2.58
C LYS A 181 -10.30 17.50 1.25
N PRO A 182 -11.63 17.62 1.08
CA PRO A 182 -12.33 17.06 -0.08
C PRO A 182 -11.70 17.47 -1.41
N GLU A 183 -11.28 18.73 -1.54
CA GLU A 183 -10.67 19.25 -2.76
C GLU A 183 -9.33 18.57 -3.09
N VAL A 184 -8.57 18.17 -2.07
CA VAL A 184 -7.29 17.45 -2.24
C VAL A 184 -7.55 16.00 -2.62
N GLU A 185 -8.55 15.37 -2.01
CA GLU A 185 -8.95 13.99 -2.30
C GLU A 185 -9.48 13.87 -3.74
N ASP A 186 -10.36 14.76 -4.16
CA ASP A 186 -10.88 14.82 -5.53
C ASP A 186 -9.75 15.03 -6.55
N ALA A 187 -8.79 15.91 -6.25
CA ALA A 187 -7.63 16.13 -7.10
C ALA A 187 -6.69 14.91 -7.18
N VAL A 188 -6.59 14.10 -6.12
CA VAL A 188 -5.88 12.82 -6.15
C VAL A 188 -6.63 11.82 -7.03
N LEU A 189 -7.95 11.68 -6.84
CA LEU A 189 -8.78 10.75 -7.59
C LEU A 189 -8.76 11.04 -9.08
N GLU A 190 -8.90 12.31 -9.49
CA GLU A 190 -8.84 12.70 -10.90
C GLU A 190 -7.44 12.48 -11.49
N ARG A 191 -6.38 12.76 -10.74
CA ARG A 191 -5.02 12.50 -11.21
C ARG A 191 -4.77 11.00 -11.42
N VAL A 192 -5.18 10.17 -10.46
CA VAL A 192 -5.07 8.71 -10.54
C VAL A 192 -5.83 8.17 -11.76
N ARG A 193 -7.08 8.60 -11.94
CA ARG A 193 -7.91 8.21 -13.10
C ARG A 193 -7.26 8.59 -14.42
N HIS A 194 -6.74 9.81 -14.53
CA HIS A 194 -6.05 10.26 -15.74
C HIS A 194 -4.78 9.46 -16.04
N LYS A 195 -3.98 9.13 -15.02
CA LYS A 195 -2.77 8.32 -15.18
C LYS A 195 -3.10 6.89 -15.58
N ALA A 196 -4.06 6.25 -14.91
CA ALA A 196 -4.52 4.91 -15.27
C ALA A 196 -5.01 4.86 -16.73
N ALA A 197 -5.81 5.86 -17.14
CA ALA A 197 -6.26 5.99 -18.52
C ALA A 197 -5.15 6.30 -19.55
N ALA A 198 -4.02 6.87 -19.11
CA ALA A 198 -2.87 7.14 -19.97
C ALA A 198 -1.97 5.91 -20.11
N TYR A 199 -1.79 5.14 -19.04
CA TYR A 199 -0.92 3.96 -19.04
C TYR A 199 -1.61 2.69 -19.56
N GLY A 200 -2.93 2.57 -19.42
CA GLY A 200 -3.69 1.42 -19.95
C GLY A 200 -3.84 1.42 -21.47
N ARG A 201 -3.67 2.59 -22.12
CA ARG A 201 -3.71 2.66 -23.59
C ARG A 201 -2.37 2.27 -24.18
N ASP A 202 -2.29 1.05 -24.73
CA ASP A 202 -1.16 0.62 -25.55
C ASP A 202 -0.99 1.60 -26.73
N ILE A 203 0.19 2.22 -26.84
CA ILE A 203 0.45 3.27 -27.85
C ILE A 203 0.62 2.68 -29.27
N SER A 204 0.56 1.35 -29.47
CA SER A 204 0.95 0.78 -30.77
C SER A 204 0.16 -0.39 -31.37
N ASP A 205 -0.78 -1.08 -30.72
CA ASP A 205 -1.43 -2.21 -31.41
C ASP A 205 -2.89 -2.44 -31.01
N GLU A 206 -3.80 -2.25 -31.97
CA GLU A 206 -5.22 -2.66 -31.92
C GLU A 206 -5.40 -4.20 -31.95
N SER A 207 -4.36 -5.00 -31.64
CA SER A 207 -4.37 -6.45 -31.90
C SER A 207 -3.78 -7.36 -30.81
N ALA A 208 -3.41 -6.84 -29.65
CA ALA A 208 -3.05 -7.67 -28.49
C ALA A 208 -4.17 -7.61 -27.43
N GLY A 209 -4.92 -8.71 -27.27
CA GLY A 209 -6.01 -8.84 -26.29
C GLY A 209 -5.54 -8.94 -24.83
N GLY A 210 -4.77 -7.96 -24.36
CA GLY A 210 -4.49 -7.75 -22.94
C GLY A 210 -5.62 -6.94 -22.31
N GLY A 211 -6.15 -7.38 -21.17
CA GLY A 211 -7.32 -6.80 -20.54
C GLY A 211 -7.13 -5.31 -20.23
N ASP A 212 -7.93 -4.47 -20.89
CA ASP A 212 -7.97 -3.02 -20.67
C ASP A 212 -8.51 -2.77 -19.26
N LEU A 213 -7.62 -2.52 -18.29
CA LEU A 213 -8.02 -2.24 -16.92
C LEU A 213 -8.82 -0.93 -16.90
N ASP A 214 -10.09 -1.00 -16.51
CA ASP A 214 -10.96 0.18 -16.43
C ASP A 214 -10.30 1.24 -15.51
N PRO A 215 -9.95 2.44 -16.03
CA PRO A 215 -9.37 3.49 -15.22
C PRO A 215 -10.23 3.90 -14.02
N THR A 216 -11.55 3.69 -14.08
CA THR A 216 -12.47 3.94 -12.97
C THR A 216 -12.36 2.90 -11.85
N ALA A 217 -11.89 1.68 -12.15
CA ALA A 217 -11.62 0.66 -11.13
C ALA A 217 -10.46 1.09 -10.21
N ILE A 218 -9.38 1.65 -10.78
CA ILE A 218 -8.28 2.21 -9.99
C ILE A 218 -8.74 3.42 -9.17
N GLN A 219 -9.53 4.33 -9.75
CA GLN A 219 -10.06 5.47 -9.01
C GLN A 219 -10.94 5.02 -7.83
N THR A 220 -11.82 4.05 -8.06
CA THR A 220 -12.68 3.43 -7.04
C THR A 220 -11.86 2.78 -5.93
N MET A 221 -10.82 2.02 -6.29
CA MET A 221 -9.88 1.45 -5.31
C MET A 221 -9.24 2.53 -4.42
N TYR A 222 -8.81 3.64 -5.02
CA TYR A 222 -8.24 4.75 -4.26
C TYR A 222 -9.24 5.39 -3.29
N ARG A 223 -10.45 5.67 -3.78
CA ARG A 223 -11.52 6.32 -3.02
C ARG A 223 -11.98 5.45 -1.86
N ASP A 224 -12.24 4.17 -2.12
CA ASP A 224 -12.97 3.32 -1.19
C ASP A 224 -12.04 2.57 -0.22
N TYR A 225 -10.76 2.43 -0.55
CA TYR A 225 -9.82 1.62 0.24
C TYR A 225 -8.51 2.33 0.59
N ILE A 226 -7.77 2.85 -0.40
CA ILE A 226 -6.41 3.36 -0.14
C ILE A 226 -6.43 4.65 0.68
N ILE A 227 -7.27 5.62 0.30
CA ILE A 227 -7.39 6.89 1.02
C ILE A 227 -7.92 6.64 2.45
N PRO A 228 -9.01 5.88 2.67
CA PRO A 228 -9.49 5.56 4.01
C PRO A 228 -8.44 4.89 4.89
N LEU A 229 -7.74 3.85 4.40
CA LEU A 229 -6.68 3.19 5.18
C LEU A 229 -5.50 4.12 5.48
N THR A 230 -5.15 5.00 4.54
CA THR A 230 -4.10 6.01 4.79
C THR A 230 -4.53 6.96 5.92
N LYS A 231 -5.80 7.40 5.94
CA LYS A 231 -6.34 8.24 7.01
C LYS A 231 -6.34 7.50 8.35
N ASP A 232 -6.68 6.21 8.38
CA ASP A 232 -6.59 5.41 9.61
C ASP A 232 -5.16 5.40 10.17
N VAL A 233 -4.15 5.18 9.31
CA VAL A 233 -2.73 5.26 9.70
C VAL A 233 -2.36 6.65 10.18
N GLU A 234 -2.84 7.71 9.53
CA GLU A 234 -2.60 9.09 9.96
C GLU A 234 -3.16 9.35 11.36
N ILE A 235 -4.38 8.89 11.64
CA ILE A 235 -5.02 9.03 12.95
C ILE A 235 -4.24 8.24 14.00
N ASP A 236 -3.95 6.96 13.76
CA ASP A 236 -3.18 6.12 14.70
C ASP A 236 -1.83 6.74 15.03
N TYR A 237 -1.14 7.28 14.02
CA TYR A 237 0.13 7.97 14.22
C TYR A 237 -0.02 9.23 15.07
N LEU A 238 -1.01 10.08 14.78
CA LEU A 238 -1.26 11.31 15.53
C LEU A 238 -1.59 11.05 16.99
N MET A 239 -2.37 10.00 17.27
CA MET A 239 -2.70 9.58 18.63
C MET A 239 -1.44 9.26 19.44
N LEU A 240 -0.48 8.54 18.86
CA LEU A 240 0.81 8.29 19.53
C LEU A 240 1.66 9.57 19.62
N ARG A 241 1.58 10.43 18.61
CA ARG A 241 2.46 11.59 18.46
C ARG A 241 2.30 12.65 19.54
N ALA A 242 1.08 12.93 19.98
CA ALA A 242 0.84 13.97 20.97
C ALA A 242 1.01 13.50 22.44
N HIS A 243 1.19 12.18 22.66
CA HIS A 243 1.56 11.63 23.96
C HIS A 243 3.09 11.62 24.21
N THR A 244 3.89 12.01 23.20
CA THR A 244 5.36 12.03 23.24
C THR A 244 5.90 13.47 23.13
#